data_AF-A0A940XWD6-F1
#
_entry.id   AF-A0A940XWD6-F1
#
_cell.length_a   1.000
_cell.length_b   1.000
_cell.length_c   1.000
_cell.angle_alpha   90.00
_cell.angle_beta   90.00
_cell.angle_gamma   90.00
#
_symmetry.space_group_name_H-M   'P 1'
#
loop_
_entity.id
_entity.type
_entity.pdbx_description
1 polymer ?
#
loop_
_entity_poly.entity_id
_entity_poly.type
_entity_poly.pdbx_seq_one_letter_code
_entity_poly.pdbx_strand_id
1 'polypeptide(L)'
;MTSIHEQLVHDTAQQYGVPDAVAAELLARSRPCVYLLQFDELSPAQTETARPAARTGGLPSLPDDADWSVSGRSSAPPRASKFPRPSESS
;
A
#
# COMPACT_ATOMS: atom_id res chain seq x y z
N MET A 1 -17.22 0.77 -8.23
CA MET A 1 -16.09 -0.11 -8.60
C MET A 1 -16.01 -0.16 -10.13
N THR A 2 -14.98 -0.70 -10.77
CA THR A 2 -15.08 -0.95 -12.23
C THR A 2 -15.86 -2.24 -12.46
N SER A 3 -16.57 -2.34 -13.59
CA SER A 3 -17.35 -3.53 -13.95
C SER A 3 -16.51 -4.82 -13.98
N ILE A 4 -15.22 -4.72 -14.31
CA ILE A 4 -14.28 -5.86 -14.29
C ILE A 4 -14.03 -6.36 -12.86
N HIS A 5 -13.95 -5.47 -11.88
CA HIS A 5 -13.76 -5.86 -10.48
C HIS A 5 -15.00 -6.47 -9.86
N GLU A 6 -16.20 -6.02 -10.26
CA GLU A 6 -17.46 -6.59 -9.79
C GLU A 6 -17.62 -8.02 -10.29
N GLN A 7 -17.38 -8.27 -11.58
CA GLN A 7 -17.44 -9.61 -12.16
C GLN A 7 -16.47 -10.57 -11.46
N LEU A 8 -15.23 -10.14 -11.23
CA LEU A 8 -14.23 -10.93 -10.52
C LEU A 8 -14.71 -11.35 -9.11
N VAL A 9 -15.38 -10.44 -8.38
CA VAL A 9 -15.89 -10.74 -7.03
C VAL A 9 -17.04 -11.74 -7.10
N HIS A 10 -17.97 -11.61 -8.05
CA HIS A 10 -19.06 -12.57 -8.23
C HIS A 10 -18.54 -13.96 -8.66
N ASP A 11 -17.60 -14.02 -9.60
CA ASP A 11 -17.00 -15.28 -10.05
C ASP A 11 -16.26 -15.99 -8.89
N THR A 12 -15.52 -15.21 -8.09
CA THR A 12 -14.85 -15.71 -6.89
C THR A 12 -15.87 -16.19 -5.85
N ALA A 13 -16.92 -15.42 -5.58
CA ALA A 13 -17.97 -15.80 -4.65
C ALA A 13 -18.61 -17.14 -5.04
N GLN A 14 -18.93 -17.32 -6.32
CA GLN A 14 -19.45 -18.57 -6.86
C GLN A 14 -18.48 -19.74 -6.65
N GLN A 15 -17.18 -19.54 -6.93
CA GLN A 15 -16.15 -20.57 -6.72
C GLN A 15 -16.09 -21.08 -5.27
N TYR A 16 -16.32 -20.19 -4.30
CA TYR A 16 -16.27 -20.52 -2.87
C TYR A 16 -17.66 -20.81 -2.27
N GLY A 17 -18.72 -20.88 -3.08
CA GLY A 17 -20.08 -21.15 -2.62
C GLY A 17 -20.70 -20.02 -1.78
N VAL A 18 -20.18 -18.79 -1.90
CA VAL A 18 -20.75 -17.61 -1.27
C VAL A 18 -22.03 -17.22 -2.02
N PRO A 19 -23.18 -17.07 -1.34
CA PRO A 19 -24.43 -16.65 -1.99
C PRO A 19 -24.30 -15.29 -2.67
N ASP A 20 -24.92 -15.14 -3.83
CA ASP A 20 -24.83 -13.92 -4.64
C ASP A 20 -25.27 -12.66 -3.88
N ALA A 21 -26.33 -12.76 -3.08
CA ALA A 21 -26.79 -11.66 -2.23
C ALA A 21 -25.73 -11.19 -1.22
N VAL A 22 -24.88 -12.09 -0.73
CA VAL A 22 -23.78 -11.73 0.18
C VAL A 22 -22.67 -11.03 -0.59
N ALA A 23 -22.32 -11.50 -1.78
CA ALA A 23 -21.34 -10.85 -2.65
C ALA A 23 -21.79 -9.44 -3.05
N ALA A 24 -23.07 -9.28 -3.42
CA ALA A 24 -23.68 -8.00 -3.77
C ALA A 24 -23.65 -7.00 -2.60
N GLU A 25 -24.01 -7.41 -1.39
CA GLU A 25 -23.94 -6.56 -0.19
C GLU A 25 -22.49 -6.16 0.16
N LEU A 26 -21.54 -7.08 0.00
CA LEU A 26 -20.13 -6.83 0.27
C LEU A 26 -19.56 -5.82 -0.74
N LEU A 27 -19.90 -5.97 -2.03
CA LEU A 27 -19.58 -5.00 -3.07
C LEU A 27 -20.22 -3.63 -2.79
N ALA A 28 -21.50 -3.58 -2.44
CA ALA A 28 -22.22 -2.33 -2.16
C ALA A 28 -21.60 -1.52 -1.01
N ARG A 29 -21.00 -2.18 -0.03
CA ARG A 29 -20.35 -1.54 1.12
C ARG A 29 -18.85 -1.31 0.94
N SER A 30 -18.26 -1.93 -0.07
CA SER A 30 -16.85 -1.78 -0.37
C SER A 30 -16.57 -0.37 -0.91
N ARG A 31 -15.46 0.23 -0.45
CA ARG A 31 -14.97 1.50 -0.97
C ARG A 31 -13.76 1.23 -1.85
N PRO A 32 -13.61 1.93 -2.99
CA PRO A 32 -12.37 1.87 -3.76
C PRO A 32 -11.19 2.20 -2.85
N CYS A 33 -10.18 1.34 -2.85
CA CYS A 33 -8.93 1.53 -2.12
C CYS A 33 -7.74 1.30 -3.06
N VAL A 34 -6.64 2.01 -2.78
CA VAL A 34 -5.38 1.77 -3.47
C VAL A 34 -4.59 0.78 -2.61
N TYR A 35 -4.30 -0.39 -3.19
CA TYR A 35 -3.43 -1.36 -2.55
C TYR A 35 -1.97 -1.04 -2.90
N LEU A 36 -1.17 -0.74 -1.87
CA LEU A 36 0.25 -0.49 -2.04
C LEU A 36 1.00 -1.81 -1.93
N LEU A 37 1.76 -2.14 -2.96
CA LEU A 37 2.67 -3.28 -3.00
C LEU A 37 4.08 -2.84 -2.67
N GLN A 38 4.89 -3.75 -2.12
CA GLN A 38 6.33 -3.49 -2.04
C GLN A 38 6.92 -3.52 -3.45
N PHE A 39 7.98 -2.72 -3.67
CA PHE A 39 8.60 -2.63 -4.98
C PHE A 39 9.14 -3.99 -5.46
N ASP A 40 9.63 -4.81 -4.55
CA ASP A 40 10.18 -6.14 -4.84
C ASP A 40 9.11 -7.18 -5.22
N GLU A 41 7.82 -6.87 -5.01
CA GLU A 41 6.68 -7.71 -5.39
C GLU A 41 6.19 -7.41 -6.81
N LEU A 42 6.76 -6.39 -7.48
CA LEU A 42 6.42 -6.05 -8.84
C LEU A 42 7.05 -7.05 -9.82
N SER A 43 6.30 -7.40 -10.87
CA SER A 43 6.88 -8.18 -11.98
C SER A 43 7.94 -7.36 -12.73
N PRO A 44 8.90 -8.01 -13.42
CA PRO A 44 9.96 -7.29 -14.14
C PRO A 44 9.44 -6.22 -15.12
N ALA A 45 8.33 -6.49 -15.80
CA ALA A 45 7.69 -5.54 -16.72
C ALA A 45 7.05 -4.34 -16.02
N GLN A 46 6.57 -4.52 -14.78
CA GLN A 46 6.01 -3.43 -13.98
C GLN A 46 7.12 -2.55 -13.38
N THR A 47 8.25 -3.15 -13.00
CA THR A 47 9.40 -2.44 -12.41
C THR A 47 9.98 -1.37 -13.33
N GLU A 48 10.03 -1.60 -14.64
CA GLU A 48 10.60 -0.66 -15.61
C GLU A 48 9.88 0.69 -15.64
N THR A 49 8.58 0.71 -15.35
CA THR A 49 7.74 1.92 -15.37
C THR A 49 7.28 2.37 -13.98
N ALA A 50 7.58 1.59 -12.95
CA ALA A 50 7.09 1.84 -11.60
C ALA A 50 7.71 3.10 -11.00
N ARG A 51 6.85 3.99 -10.51
CA ARG A 51 7.23 5.12 -9.66
C ARG A 51 6.69 4.89 -8.25
N PRO A 52 7.50 5.07 -7.19
CA PRO A 52 7.01 4.92 -5.82
C PRO A 52 5.86 5.90 -5.54
N ALA A 53 4.68 5.38 -5.21
CA ALA A 53 3.53 6.19 -4.82
C ALA A 53 3.72 6.80 -3.42
N ALA A 54 4.50 6.14 -2.56
CA ALA A 54 4.87 6.60 -1.23
C ALA A 54 6.22 6.00 -0.83
N ARG A 55 6.91 6.65 0.11
CA ARG A 55 8.08 6.11 0.82
C ARG A 55 7.74 6.05 2.31
N THR A 56 7.96 4.90 2.93
CA THR A 56 7.77 4.75 4.37
C THR A 56 9.00 5.29 5.10
N GLY A 57 8.85 6.45 5.74
CA GLY A 57 9.93 7.14 6.43
C GLY A 57 10.83 7.97 5.49
N GLY A 58 11.54 8.93 6.08
CA GLY A 58 12.31 9.95 5.35
C GLY A 58 11.55 11.27 5.20
N LEU A 59 12.27 12.30 4.74
CA LEU A 59 11.66 13.59 4.44
C LEU A 59 10.82 13.44 3.15
N PRO A 60 9.62 14.05 3.07
CA PRO A 60 8.87 14.08 1.82
C PRO A 60 9.75 14.62 0.69
N SER A 61 9.66 14.02 -0.49
CA SER A 61 10.35 14.57 -1.65
C SER A 61 9.61 15.82 -2.10
N LEU A 62 10.16 16.99 -1.78
CA LEU A 62 9.70 18.26 -2.32
C LEU A 62 10.36 18.52 -3.68
N PRO A 63 9.68 19.23 -4.60
CA PRO A 63 10.31 19.81 -5.78
C PRO A 63 11.55 20.63 -5.42
N ASP A 64 12.53 20.70 -6.31
CA ASP A 64 13.81 21.39 -6.06
C ASP A 64 13.62 22.90 -5.76
N ASP A 65 12.53 23.48 -6.25
CA ASP A 65 12.13 24.87 -6.08
C ASP A 65 11.16 25.11 -4.90
N ALA A 66 10.73 24.04 -4.21
CA ALA A 66 9.79 24.16 -3.11
C ALA A 66 10.51 24.51 -1.80
N ASP A 67 10.14 25.66 -1.23
CA ASP A 67 10.71 26.16 0.01
C ASP A 67 10.22 25.31 1.19
N TRP A 68 11.14 24.58 1.84
CA TRP A 68 10.80 23.79 3.01
C TRP A 68 10.46 24.74 4.14
N SER A 69 9.18 24.94 4.43
CA SER A 69 8.76 25.83 5.52
C SER A 69 9.21 25.26 6.86
N VAL A 70 10.42 25.62 7.30
CA VAL A 70 11.02 25.21 8.58
C VAL A 70 10.35 26.00 9.71
N SER A 71 9.13 25.61 10.07
CA SER A 71 8.50 26.08 11.32
C SER A 71 8.03 24.89 12.13
N GLY A 72 8.99 24.22 12.76
CA GLY A 72 8.72 23.09 13.65
C GLY A 72 9.98 22.42 14.14
N ARG A 73 10.81 23.17 14.87
CA ARG A 73 11.85 22.70 15.80
C ARG A 73 12.48 21.34 15.46
N SER A 74 13.62 21.38 14.78
CA SER A 74 14.55 20.26 14.65
C SER A 74 14.86 19.66 16.03
N SER A 75 14.18 18.58 16.39
CA SER A 75 14.76 17.55 17.23
C SER A 75 15.07 16.39 16.30
N ALA A 76 16.35 16.07 16.18
CA ALA A 76 16.86 14.95 15.40
C ALA A 76 15.96 13.71 15.53
N PRO A 77 15.74 12.93 14.45
CA PRO A 77 15.00 11.70 14.57
C PRO A 77 15.69 10.80 15.62
N PRO A 78 14.96 10.13 16.52
CA PRO A 78 15.58 9.11 17.35
C PRO A 78 16.20 8.09 16.40
N ARG A 79 17.51 7.90 16.55
CA ARG A 79 18.29 6.87 15.85
C ARG A 79 17.50 5.58 15.95
N ALA A 80 17.02 5.05 14.82
CA ALA A 80 16.23 3.84 14.83
C ALA A 80 17.01 2.75 15.57
N SER A 81 16.53 2.39 16.76
CA SER A 81 17.04 1.26 17.52
C SER A 81 16.95 0.07 16.59
N LYS A 82 18.10 -0.52 16.23
CA LYS A 82 18.13 -1.84 15.60
C LYS A 82 17.34 -2.77 16.52
N PHE A 83 16.14 -3.17 16.10
CA PHE A 83 15.46 -4.29 16.72
C PHE A 83 16.36 -5.52 16.55
N PRO A 84 16.78 -6.20 17.63
CA PRO A 84 17.54 -7.43 17.49
C PRO A 84 16.65 -8.48 16.80
N ARG A 85 17.23 -9.22 15.84
CA ARG A 85 16.58 -10.40 15.27
C ARG A 85 16.46 -11.47 16.37
N PRO A 86 15.34 -12.20 16.46
CA PRO A 86 15.09 -13.17 17.52
C PRO A 86 15.88 -14.49 17.38
N SER A 87 17.06 -14.50 16.76
CA SER A 87 17.85 -15.72 16.53
C SER A 87 19.29 -15.67 17.08
N GLU A 88 19.66 -14.64 17.84
CA GLU A 88 20.94 -14.58 18.55
C GLU A 88 20.69 -14.60 20.06
N SER A 89 20.24 -15.74 20.56
CA SER A 89 20.22 -16.09 21.99
C SER A 89 20.16 -17.61 22.12
N SER A 90 21.33 -18.23 21.98
CA SER A 90 21.85 -19.32 22.82
C SER A 90 23.14 -19.89 22.24
#